data_AF-A0A087UIE8-F1
#
_entry.id   AF-A0A087UIE8-F1
#
_cell.length_a   1.000
_cell.length_b   1.000
_cell.length_c   1.000
_cell.angle_alpha   90.00
_cell.angle_beta   90.00
_cell.angle_gamma   90.00
#
_symmetry.space_group_name_H-M   'P 1'
#
loop_
_entity.id
_entity.type
_entity.pdbx_description
1 polymer ?
#
loop_
_entity_poly.entity_id
_entity_poly.type
_entity_poly.pdbx_seq_one_letter_code
_entity_poly.pdbx_strand_id
1 'polypeptide(L)'
;MAFMESTKKERFSLLLLEPGEIYFEDYSCFCYPGQTTEVEAIKRQQKGRLKVCSKSIVFDPKDVSRPILKFPLRDCLAVERWEGPLISKIDNGNVISVECEQVIEMLEGSFIAPYKFKREKITFLFALQYGTANTCLAQISQLKRAAMLPSADQASMIGAIVNCRQTNTKFDTSWLEDLHETILLETMGNKITPLVVNPGRILLTTSRLYFQPYNNAEPWPVLKIKLSDVKRIIKRRFLLKHVGLELYCSKTSPVQHLFLSFKTQSECDTLYTKLIHEPAVKLDDTGQENMTLLWQNGVISNYEYLLYLNSLADRSFNDLTQYPVFPWVLSDYISESIDLNDPAIYRDLKKPVGALNEERLERLKDRYNEMAEPKFLYGSHYSAPGFVLYYLVREMPQYMLCLQNGRFDHPDRMFNSVPDTWRNITTNTSDFKELVPQFYDLERNGSFLVNLKNLDFGTRMDGSKVGDVELPPWAKDPTDFVRILREALESDFVSSNLNHWIDLIFGYKQRGEEAIKANNVFYYLTYEGSVDLDSIRDANEKYSVEVQIMEFGQIPKQLFLKPHPHRRMPSPNDDLIEDRFENLVAIKSG
;
A
#
# COMPACT_ATOMS: atom_id res chain seq x y z
N MET A 1 10.11 10.23 2.18
CA MET A 1 9.01 9.22 2.15
C MET A 1 8.48 9.03 0.74
N ALA A 2 8.09 7.79 0.41
CA ALA A 2 7.78 7.24 -0.91
C ALA A 2 6.64 7.90 -1.73
N PHE A 3 5.99 8.96 -1.25
CA PHE A 3 4.67 9.35 -1.77
C PHE A 3 4.62 10.68 -2.51
N MET A 4 5.78 11.17 -2.99
CA MET A 4 5.83 12.33 -3.86
C MET A 4 6.44 11.95 -5.21
N GLU A 5 5.62 11.31 -6.06
CA GLU A 5 5.80 11.41 -7.50
C GLU A 5 4.73 12.34 -8.07
N SER A 6 5.14 13.59 -8.31
CA SER A 6 4.39 14.51 -9.16
C SER A 6 4.98 14.47 -10.57
N THR A 7 4.17 14.14 -11.56
CA THR A 7 3.80 15.04 -12.67
C THR A 7 2.82 14.30 -13.59
N LYS A 8 1.56 14.76 -13.56
CA LYS A 8 0.42 14.22 -14.32
C LYS A 8 0.72 14.08 -15.82
N LYS A 9 0.29 12.96 -16.41
CA LYS A 9 -0.12 12.92 -17.83
C LYS A 9 -1.41 12.15 -18.09
N GLU A 10 -1.78 11.16 -17.28
CA GLU A 10 -3.04 10.42 -17.43
C GLU A 10 -3.86 10.40 -16.12
N ARG A 11 -5.20 10.44 -16.25
CA ARG A 11 -6.15 10.39 -15.12
C ARG A 11 -6.37 8.96 -14.64
N PHE A 12 -6.37 8.01 -15.57
CA PHE A 12 -6.46 6.59 -15.25
C PHE A 12 -5.26 6.11 -14.43
N SER A 13 -5.54 5.29 -13.43
CA SER A 13 -4.55 4.59 -12.61
C SER A 13 -5.06 3.17 -12.36
N LEU A 14 -4.14 2.22 -12.14
CA LEU A 14 -4.50 0.85 -11.76
C LEU A 14 -5.32 0.77 -10.46
N LEU A 15 -5.28 1.82 -9.61
CA LEU A 15 -6.14 1.94 -8.41
C LEU A 15 -7.65 2.04 -8.71
N LEU A 16 -8.03 2.36 -9.96
CA LEU A 16 -9.42 2.40 -10.40
C LEU A 16 -9.94 1.00 -10.79
N LEU A 17 -9.06 0.02 -10.86
CA LEU A 17 -9.38 -1.36 -11.15
C LEU A 17 -9.68 -2.13 -9.86
N GLU A 18 -10.41 -3.22 -9.99
CA GLU A 18 -10.65 -4.11 -8.84
C GLU A 18 -9.36 -4.83 -8.43
N PRO A 19 -9.24 -5.27 -7.16
CA PRO A 19 -8.15 -6.16 -6.75
C PRO A 19 -8.00 -7.36 -7.70
N GLY A 20 -6.78 -7.62 -8.15
CA GLY A 20 -6.44 -8.68 -9.11
C GLY A 20 -6.91 -8.45 -10.56
N GLU A 21 -7.51 -7.29 -10.88
CA GLU A 21 -7.86 -6.94 -12.25
C GLU A 21 -6.60 -6.51 -13.04
N ILE A 22 -6.44 -7.06 -14.24
CA ILE A 22 -5.27 -6.85 -15.09
C ILE A 22 -5.64 -5.94 -16.25
N TYR A 23 -4.88 -4.87 -16.43
CA TYR A 23 -4.99 -3.99 -17.59
C TYR A 23 -4.16 -4.55 -18.75
N PHE A 24 -4.78 -4.80 -19.90
CA PHE A 24 -4.10 -5.38 -21.06
C PHE A 24 -3.59 -4.33 -22.05
N GLU A 25 -4.49 -3.55 -22.62
CA GLU A 25 -4.19 -2.62 -23.70
C GLU A 25 -5.29 -1.59 -23.85
N ASP A 26 -5.03 -0.54 -24.64
CA ASP A 26 -6.03 0.47 -24.95
C ASP A 26 -6.08 0.88 -26.42
N TYR A 27 -7.25 1.41 -26.77
CA TYR A 27 -7.57 1.86 -28.11
C TYR A 27 -8.01 3.32 -28.06
N SER A 28 -7.41 4.17 -28.89
CA SER A 28 -7.91 5.55 -29.08
C SER A 28 -9.26 5.48 -29.78
N CYS A 29 -10.30 6.12 -29.24
CA CYS A 29 -11.64 6.03 -29.79
C CYS A 29 -12.44 7.32 -29.59
N PHE A 30 -13.54 7.42 -30.34
CA PHE A 30 -14.65 8.31 -30.02
C PHE A 30 -15.75 7.51 -29.34
N CYS A 31 -16.15 7.93 -28.15
CA CYS A 31 -17.30 7.41 -27.44
C CYS A 31 -18.53 8.26 -27.77
N TYR A 32 -19.62 7.59 -28.12
CA TYR A 32 -20.93 8.18 -28.34
C TYR A 32 -21.86 7.66 -27.23
N PRO A 33 -22.43 8.56 -26.41
CA PRO A 33 -23.32 8.14 -25.33
C PRO A 33 -24.62 7.54 -25.88
N GLY A 34 -25.09 6.50 -25.20
CA GLY A 34 -26.31 5.79 -25.56
C GLY A 34 -27.59 6.61 -25.49
N GLN A 35 -28.64 6.07 -26.13
CA GLN A 35 -30.02 6.56 -26.04
C GLN A 35 -30.24 8.00 -26.55
N THR A 36 -29.37 8.49 -27.44
CA THR A 36 -29.53 9.79 -28.11
C THR A 36 -29.71 9.60 -29.62
N THR A 37 -30.35 10.56 -30.27
CA THR A 37 -30.43 10.57 -31.74
C THR A 37 -29.02 10.64 -32.35
N GLU A 38 -28.80 10.08 -33.54
CA GLU A 38 -27.46 10.08 -34.16
C GLU A 38 -26.83 11.48 -34.26
N VAL A 39 -27.65 12.49 -34.57
CA VAL A 39 -27.24 13.90 -34.61
C VAL A 39 -26.75 14.40 -33.26
N GLU A 40 -27.43 14.00 -32.18
CA GLU A 40 -27.07 14.37 -30.82
C GLU A 40 -25.88 13.59 -30.29
N ALA A 41 -25.78 12.31 -30.63
CA ALA A 41 -24.63 11.46 -30.35
C ALA A 41 -23.35 12.06 -30.96
N ILE A 42 -23.39 12.50 -32.22
CA ILE A 42 -22.26 13.16 -32.89
C ILE A 42 -21.89 14.48 -32.21
N LYS A 43 -22.88 15.28 -31.78
CA LYS A 43 -22.63 16.53 -31.04
C LYS A 43 -22.02 16.29 -29.66
N ARG A 44 -22.37 15.18 -29.01
CA ARG A 44 -21.94 14.81 -27.65
C ARG A 44 -20.78 13.82 -27.64
N GLN A 45 -20.17 13.55 -28.79
CA GLN A 45 -19.07 12.59 -28.89
C GLN A 45 -17.90 13.01 -28.01
N GLN A 46 -17.24 12.01 -27.41
CA GLN A 46 -16.10 12.23 -26.54
C GLN A 46 -14.90 11.49 -27.09
N LYS A 47 -13.82 12.21 -27.39
CA LYS A 47 -12.54 11.59 -27.71
C LYS A 47 -11.90 11.06 -26.42
N GLY A 48 -11.41 9.83 -26.44
CA GLY A 48 -10.76 9.25 -25.28
C GLY A 48 -10.02 7.96 -25.61
N ARG A 49 -9.74 7.17 -24.57
CA ARG A 49 -9.11 5.86 -24.68
C ARG A 49 -10.00 4.80 -24.05
N LEU A 50 -10.26 3.73 -24.81
CA LEU A 50 -10.95 2.53 -24.35
C LEU A 50 -9.91 1.52 -23.87
N LYS A 51 -9.86 1.31 -22.56
CA LYS A 51 -8.93 0.42 -21.87
C LYS A 51 -9.62 -0.92 -21.63
N VAL A 52 -8.97 -2.00 -22.07
CA VAL A 52 -9.48 -3.38 -21.94
C VAL A 52 -8.79 -4.04 -20.74
N CYS A 53 -9.57 -4.43 -19.74
CA CYS A 53 -9.10 -5.05 -18.50
C CYS A 53 -9.72 -6.44 -18.30
N SER A 54 -9.17 -7.25 -17.40
CA SER A 54 -9.63 -8.63 -17.18
C SER A 54 -11.05 -8.75 -16.65
N LYS A 55 -11.57 -7.72 -15.97
CA LYS A 55 -12.92 -7.72 -15.37
C LYS A 55 -13.82 -6.60 -15.90
N SER A 56 -13.27 -5.59 -16.55
CA SER A 56 -14.02 -4.43 -17.02
C SER A 56 -13.45 -3.83 -18.29
N ILE A 57 -14.26 -3.01 -18.95
CA ILE A 57 -13.84 -2.07 -19.98
C ILE A 57 -13.89 -0.67 -19.34
N VAL A 58 -12.84 0.13 -19.51
CA VAL A 58 -12.78 1.48 -18.93
C VAL A 58 -12.56 2.50 -20.04
N PHE A 59 -13.44 3.49 -20.14
CA PHE A 59 -13.28 4.61 -21.05
C PHE A 59 -12.80 5.85 -20.28
N ASP A 60 -11.60 6.33 -20.62
CA ASP A 60 -11.03 7.58 -20.10
C ASP A 60 -11.18 8.69 -21.15
N PRO A 61 -12.12 9.64 -20.97
CA PRO A 61 -12.29 10.76 -21.88
C PRO A 61 -11.14 11.76 -21.76
N LYS A 62 -10.70 12.31 -22.89
CA LYS A 62 -9.69 13.37 -22.94
C LYS A 62 -10.19 14.67 -22.27
N ASP A 63 -11.51 14.90 -22.29
CA ASP A 63 -12.14 15.99 -21.55
C ASP A 63 -12.21 15.63 -20.05
N VAL A 64 -11.38 16.31 -19.26
CA VAL A 64 -11.25 16.07 -17.82
C VAL A 64 -12.50 16.40 -17.02
N SER A 65 -13.40 17.23 -17.58
CA SER A 65 -14.69 17.55 -16.95
C SER A 65 -15.64 16.35 -16.96
N ARG A 66 -15.44 15.39 -17.86
CA ARG A 66 -16.25 14.17 -17.98
C ARG A 66 -15.70 13.05 -17.09
N PRO A 67 -16.57 12.23 -16.47
CA PRO A 67 -16.12 11.11 -15.67
C PRO A 67 -15.45 10.04 -16.53
N ILE A 68 -14.52 9.29 -15.92
CA ILE A 68 -14.09 7.99 -16.44
C ILE A 68 -15.26 7.03 -16.28
N LEU A 69 -15.58 6.27 -17.33
CA LEU A 69 -16.66 5.30 -17.33
C LEU A 69 -16.08 3.88 -17.24
N LYS A 70 -16.49 3.11 -16.23
CA LYS A 70 -16.14 1.70 -16.08
C LYS A 70 -17.37 0.83 -16.33
N PHE A 71 -17.21 -0.15 -17.19
CA PHE A 71 -18.22 -1.13 -17.60
C PHE A 71 -17.76 -2.51 -17.12
N PRO A 72 -18.28 -3.01 -15.98
CA PRO A 72 -17.96 -4.36 -15.52
C PRO A 72 -18.41 -5.40 -16.55
N LEU A 73 -17.51 -6.30 -16.96
CA LEU A 73 -17.80 -7.29 -18.00
C LEU A 73 -18.91 -8.27 -17.61
N ARG A 74 -19.09 -8.50 -16.30
CA ARG A 74 -20.20 -9.29 -15.74
C ARG A 74 -21.57 -8.63 -15.96
N ASP A 75 -21.61 -7.30 -16.00
CA ASP A 75 -22.83 -6.52 -16.16
C ASP A 75 -23.09 -6.16 -17.64
N CYS A 76 -22.13 -6.43 -18.53
CA CYS A 76 -22.26 -6.22 -19.97
C CYS A 76 -23.18 -7.28 -20.60
N LEU A 77 -24.37 -6.86 -21.05
CA LEU A 77 -25.33 -7.69 -21.78
C LEU A 77 -24.77 -8.12 -23.14
N ALA A 78 -24.33 -7.14 -23.93
CA ALA A 78 -23.77 -7.35 -25.27
C ALA A 78 -22.51 -6.50 -25.46
N VAL A 79 -21.48 -7.10 -26.06
CA VAL A 79 -20.30 -6.37 -26.55
C VAL A 79 -19.98 -6.89 -27.94
N GLU A 80 -20.37 -6.13 -28.96
CA GLU A 80 -20.42 -6.60 -30.34
C GLU A 80 -20.03 -5.51 -31.33
N ARG A 81 -19.83 -5.92 -32.58
CA ARG A 81 -19.59 -4.96 -33.65
C ARG A 81 -20.90 -4.24 -33.93
N TRP A 82 -20.84 -2.92 -33.99
CA TRP A 82 -22.02 -2.14 -34.36
C TRP A 82 -22.20 -2.19 -35.87
N GLU A 83 -23.34 -2.73 -36.32
CA GLU A 83 -23.65 -2.85 -37.76
C GLU A 83 -24.47 -1.68 -38.30
N GLY A 84 -25.14 -0.92 -37.43
CA GLY A 84 -25.74 0.38 -37.71
C GLY A 84 -26.69 0.49 -38.92
N PRO A 85 -27.30 1.67 -39.14
CA PRO A 85 -27.95 1.99 -40.41
C PRO A 85 -26.89 2.28 -41.50
N LEU A 86 -27.15 1.84 -42.74
CA LEU A 86 -26.29 2.04 -43.93
C LEU A 86 -25.86 3.50 -44.21
N ILE A 87 -26.55 4.51 -43.65
CA ILE A 87 -26.34 5.95 -43.91
C ILE A 87 -25.68 6.65 -42.69
N SER A 88 -25.33 5.89 -41.65
CA SER A 88 -24.75 6.44 -40.44
C SER A 88 -23.44 7.18 -40.71
N LYS A 89 -23.30 8.38 -40.14
CA LYS A 89 -22.05 9.15 -40.14
C LYS A 89 -21.10 8.77 -39.01
N ILE A 90 -21.57 7.93 -38.07
CA ILE A 90 -20.74 7.32 -37.02
C ILE A 90 -19.91 6.16 -37.62
N ASP A 91 -20.33 5.62 -38.77
CA ASP A 91 -19.80 4.43 -39.39
C ASP A 91 -18.58 4.69 -40.29
N ASN A 92 -17.42 4.19 -39.84
CA ASN A 92 -16.24 3.90 -40.68
C ASN A 92 -15.89 2.40 -40.62
N GLY A 93 -16.83 1.53 -40.25
CA GLY A 93 -16.68 0.08 -40.12
C GLY A 93 -15.97 -0.41 -38.85
N ASN A 94 -15.53 0.49 -37.96
CA ASN A 94 -14.66 0.18 -36.81
C ASN A 94 -15.28 0.56 -35.46
N VAL A 95 -16.58 0.26 -35.29
CA VAL A 95 -17.37 0.68 -34.14
C VAL A 95 -17.77 -0.53 -33.28
N ILE A 96 -17.57 -0.41 -31.98
CA ILE A 96 -17.96 -1.40 -30.96
C ILE A 96 -19.17 -0.87 -30.20
N SER A 97 -20.21 -1.70 -30.05
CA SER A 97 -21.36 -1.46 -29.18
C SER A 97 -21.14 -2.17 -27.85
N VAL A 98 -21.31 -1.45 -26.74
CA VAL A 98 -21.26 -1.99 -25.37
C VAL A 98 -22.59 -1.68 -24.70
N GLU A 99 -23.41 -2.70 -24.52
CA GLU A 99 -24.66 -2.65 -23.76
C GLU A 99 -24.42 -3.22 -22.36
N CYS A 100 -24.74 -2.45 -21.32
CA CYS A 100 -24.45 -2.81 -19.93
C CYS A 100 -25.61 -2.41 -19.01
N GLU A 101 -25.82 -3.18 -17.94
CA GLU A 101 -26.81 -2.89 -16.89
C GLU A 101 -26.29 -1.92 -15.82
N GLN A 102 -24.96 -1.80 -15.70
CA GLN A 102 -24.33 -0.94 -14.71
C GLN A 102 -23.13 -0.20 -15.30
N VAL A 103 -23.11 1.12 -15.12
CA VAL A 103 -21.97 1.98 -15.47
C VAL A 103 -21.47 2.66 -14.21
N ILE A 104 -20.16 2.61 -13.98
CA ILE A 104 -19.52 3.23 -12.82
C ILE A 104 -18.80 4.50 -13.30
N GLU A 105 -19.16 5.65 -12.75
CA GLU A 105 -18.53 6.93 -13.05
C GLU A 105 -17.50 7.29 -11.97
N MET A 106 -16.30 7.67 -12.41
CA MET A 106 -15.15 7.93 -11.54
C MET A 106 -14.43 9.22 -11.93
N LEU A 107 -13.80 9.87 -10.94
CA LEU A 107 -12.89 11.01 -11.13
C LEU A 107 -13.43 12.18 -11.99
N GLU A 108 -14.72 12.47 -11.95
CA GLU A 108 -15.30 13.64 -12.66
C GLU A 108 -14.55 14.93 -12.27
N GLY A 109 -14.12 15.73 -13.25
CA GLY A 109 -13.31 16.94 -12.98
C GLY A 109 -11.93 16.66 -12.40
N SER A 110 -11.44 15.40 -12.43
CA SER A 110 -10.25 14.93 -11.71
C SER A 110 -10.34 15.07 -10.17
N PHE A 111 -11.57 15.15 -9.63
CA PHE A 111 -11.81 15.20 -8.19
C PHE A 111 -11.89 13.77 -7.62
N ILE A 112 -11.26 13.55 -6.47
CA ILE A 112 -11.31 12.26 -5.77
C ILE A 112 -12.58 12.24 -4.92
N ALA A 113 -13.52 11.38 -5.29
CA ALA A 113 -14.80 11.21 -4.60
C ALA A 113 -15.29 9.76 -4.74
N PRO A 114 -16.27 9.34 -3.91
CA PRO A 114 -16.95 8.07 -4.11
C PRO A 114 -17.47 7.92 -5.54
N TYR A 115 -17.36 6.71 -6.08
CA TYR A 115 -17.80 6.40 -7.43
C TYR A 115 -19.33 6.42 -7.52
N LYS A 116 -19.86 6.84 -8.66
CA LYS A 116 -21.31 6.84 -8.91
C LYS A 116 -21.68 5.57 -9.67
N PHE A 117 -22.50 4.72 -9.04
CA PHE A 117 -22.96 3.46 -9.62
C PHE A 117 -24.33 3.67 -10.27
N LYS A 118 -24.38 3.77 -11.60
CA LYS A 118 -25.63 3.93 -12.37
C LYS A 118 -26.12 2.57 -12.83
N ARG A 119 -27.21 2.09 -12.22
CA ARG A 119 -27.88 0.82 -12.57
C ARG A 119 -29.04 1.08 -13.51
N GLU A 120 -28.71 1.29 -14.76
CA GLU A 120 -29.67 1.49 -15.83
C GLU A 120 -29.12 0.88 -17.11
N LYS A 121 -30.00 0.37 -17.96
CA LYS A 121 -29.60 -0.28 -19.21
C LYS A 121 -29.15 0.79 -20.21
N ILE A 122 -27.85 0.89 -20.49
CA ILE A 122 -27.28 1.88 -21.43
C ILE A 122 -26.41 1.19 -22.48
N THR A 123 -26.45 1.70 -23.70
CA THR A 123 -25.62 1.25 -24.82
C THR A 123 -24.64 2.33 -25.23
N PHE A 124 -23.33 2.12 -25.12
CA PHE A 124 -22.32 3.06 -25.62
C PHE A 124 -21.74 2.56 -26.93
N LEU A 125 -21.47 3.49 -27.86
CA LEU A 125 -20.76 3.16 -29.11
C LEU A 125 -19.34 3.72 -29.03
N PHE A 126 -18.36 2.91 -29.43
CA PHE A 126 -16.95 3.28 -29.46
C PHE A 126 -16.39 3.11 -30.87
N ALA A 127 -16.16 4.21 -31.57
CA ALA A 127 -15.50 4.20 -32.88
C ALA A 127 -13.99 4.25 -32.70
N LEU A 128 -13.30 3.15 -33.00
CA LEU A 128 -11.86 3.02 -32.83
C LEU A 128 -11.09 3.78 -33.93
N GLN A 129 -10.09 4.56 -33.52
CA GLN A 129 -9.23 5.33 -34.43
C GLN A 129 -8.03 4.52 -34.93
N TYR A 130 -7.58 3.56 -34.13
CA TYR A 130 -6.48 2.63 -34.45
C TYR A 130 -6.87 1.21 -34.02
N GLY A 131 -6.32 0.20 -34.69
CA GLY A 131 -6.71 -1.20 -34.49
C GLY A 131 -8.04 -1.54 -35.18
N THR A 132 -8.46 -2.81 -35.10
CA THR A 132 -9.74 -3.26 -35.68
C THR A 132 -10.70 -3.69 -34.58
N ALA A 133 -11.99 -3.42 -34.79
CA ALA A 133 -13.07 -3.81 -33.90
C ALA A 133 -13.07 -5.32 -33.69
N ASN A 134 -12.76 -6.11 -34.72
CA ASN A 134 -12.67 -7.56 -34.63
C ASN A 134 -11.58 -8.03 -33.65
N THR A 135 -10.38 -7.44 -33.71
CA THR A 135 -9.29 -7.78 -32.78
C THR A 135 -9.65 -7.42 -31.34
N CYS A 136 -10.18 -6.22 -31.14
CA CYS A 136 -10.61 -5.74 -29.82
C CYS A 136 -11.75 -6.60 -29.25
N LEU A 137 -12.76 -6.91 -30.07
CA LEU A 137 -13.90 -7.76 -29.69
C LEU A 137 -13.49 -9.20 -29.41
N ALA A 138 -12.54 -9.78 -30.14
CA ALA A 138 -12.06 -11.12 -29.87
C ALA A 138 -11.45 -11.23 -28.47
N GLN A 139 -10.64 -10.25 -28.08
CA GLN A 139 -10.07 -10.15 -26.75
C GLN A 139 -11.15 -9.90 -25.68
N ILE A 140 -12.01 -8.89 -25.87
CA ILE A 140 -13.10 -8.59 -24.94
C ILE A 140 -14.02 -9.80 -24.75
N SER A 141 -14.33 -10.55 -25.81
CA SER A 141 -15.17 -11.76 -25.74
C SER A 141 -14.51 -12.88 -24.94
N GLN A 142 -13.18 -13.04 -25.06
CA GLN A 142 -12.44 -13.98 -24.22
C GLN A 142 -12.46 -13.57 -22.74
N LEU A 143 -12.25 -12.29 -22.45
CA LEU A 143 -12.25 -11.76 -21.09
C LEU A 143 -13.66 -11.76 -20.47
N LYS A 144 -14.70 -11.47 -21.25
CA LYS A 144 -16.11 -11.57 -20.82
C LYS A 144 -16.46 -13.00 -20.44
N ARG A 145 -16.02 -14.00 -21.22
CA ARG A 145 -16.18 -15.42 -20.84
C ARG A 145 -15.48 -15.72 -19.51
N ALA A 146 -14.25 -15.25 -19.32
CA ALA A 146 -13.53 -15.42 -18.06
C ALA A 146 -14.25 -14.74 -16.89
N ALA A 147 -14.81 -13.55 -17.10
CA ALA A 147 -15.54 -12.80 -16.08
C ALA A 147 -16.81 -13.52 -15.59
N MET A 148 -17.43 -14.37 -16.42
CA MET A 148 -18.62 -15.14 -16.04
C MET A 148 -18.30 -16.43 -15.26
N LEU A 149 -17.02 -16.79 -15.09
CA LEU A 149 -16.60 -17.97 -14.34
C LEU A 149 -16.54 -17.69 -12.82
N PRO A 150 -16.60 -18.75 -11.98
CA PRO A 150 -16.24 -18.66 -10.57
C PRO A 150 -14.81 -18.13 -10.37
N SER A 151 -14.52 -17.56 -9.20
CA SER A 151 -13.27 -16.81 -8.94
C SER A 151 -11.99 -17.59 -9.24
N ALA A 152 -11.90 -18.87 -8.85
CA ALA A 152 -10.72 -19.70 -9.10
C ALA A 152 -10.52 -20.00 -10.61
N ASP A 153 -11.60 -20.36 -11.31
CA ASP A 153 -11.55 -20.63 -12.75
C ASP A 153 -11.25 -19.37 -13.55
N GLN A 154 -11.83 -18.23 -13.15
CA GLN A 154 -11.50 -16.92 -13.69
C GLN A 154 -10.02 -16.61 -13.49
N ALA A 155 -9.48 -16.78 -12.29
CA ALA A 155 -8.07 -16.54 -11.99
C ALA A 155 -7.15 -17.43 -12.83
N SER A 156 -7.50 -18.72 -12.99
CA SER A 156 -6.77 -19.68 -13.82
C SER A 156 -6.77 -19.28 -15.30
N MET A 157 -7.94 -18.96 -15.86
CA MET A 157 -8.07 -18.55 -17.27
C MET A 157 -7.33 -17.24 -17.56
N ILE A 158 -7.49 -16.22 -16.70
CA ILE A 158 -6.77 -14.95 -16.82
C ILE A 158 -5.26 -15.18 -16.67
N GLY A 159 -4.84 -15.99 -15.70
CA GLY A 159 -3.44 -16.36 -15.50
C GLY A 159 -2.81 -17.00 -16.73
N ALA A 160 -3.52 -17.90 -17.41
CA ALA A 160 -3.07 -18.51 -18.66
C ALA A 160 -2.92 -17.48 -19.81
N ILE A 161 -3.90 -16.58 -19.97
CA ILE A 161 -3.86 -15.50 -20.97
C ILE A 161 -2.65 -14.58 -20.71
N VAL A 162 -2.49 -14.16 -19.46
CA VAL A 162 -1.39 -13.29 -19.02
C VAL A 162 -0.04 -13.97 -19.24
N ASN A 163 0.13 -15.20 -18.79
CA ASN A 163 1.40 -15.94 -18.93
C ASN A 163 1.78 -16.15 -20.40
N CYS A 164 0.82 -16.45 -21.27
CA CYS A 164 1.05 -16.58 -22.71
C CYS A 164 1.56 -15.27 -23.32
N ARG A 165 0.91 -14.13 -22.97
CA ARG A 165 1.32 -12.81 -23.45
C ARG A 165 2.70 -12.40 -22.94
N GLN A 166 2.95 -12.59 -21.65
CA GLN A 166 4.20 -12.18 -20.99
C GLN A 166 5.39 -12.98 -21.49
N THR A 167 5.26 -14.30 -21.63
CA THR A 167 6.33 -15.18 -22.14
C THR A 167 6.78 -14.79 -23.54
N ASN A 168 5.85 -14.36 -24.39
CA ASN A 168 6.14 -13.95 -25.77
C ASN A 168 6.67 -12.52 -25.90
N THR A 169 6.59 -11.71 -24.84
CA THR A 169 7.05 -10.31 -24.85
C THR A 169 8.48 -10.23 -24.33
N LYS A 170 9.43 -9.82 -25.16
CA LYS A 170 10.80 -9.50 -24.76
C LYS A 170 10.93 -8.02 -24.40
N PHE A 171 11.97 -7.67 -23.65
CA PHE A 171 12.33 -6.26 -23.46
C PHE A 171 12.63 -5.60 -24.81
N ASP A 172 12.11 -4.39 -25.02
CA ASP A 172 12.38 -3.62 -26.23
C ASP A 172 13.73 -2.90 -26.10
N THR A 173 14.74 -3.43 -26.78
CA THR A 173 16.13 -2.95 -26.69
C THR A 173 16.32 -1.54 -27.26
N SER A 174 15.34 -0.98 -27.98
CA SER A 174 15.40 0.43 -28.40
C SER A 174 15.34 1.41 -27.23
N TRP A 175 14.94 0.96 -26.04
CA TRP A 175 14.93 1.77 -24.82
C TRP A 175 16.28 1.89 -24.12
N LEU A 176 17.31 1.15 -24.55
CA LEU A 176 18.67 1.27 -24.01
C LEU A 176 19.21 2.67 -24.25
N GLU A 177 19.79 3.27 -23.21
CA GLU A 177 20.25 4.66 -23.24
C GLU A 177 21.73 4.81 -23.65
N ASP A 178 22.54 3.78 -23.44
CA ASP A 178 23.96 3.78 -23.75
C ASP A 178 24.30 2.62 -24.70
N LEU A 179 25.03 2.93 -25.77
CA LEU A 179 25.47 1.95 -26.78
C LEU A 179 26.50 0.95 -26.20
N HIS A 180 27.13 1.29 -25.08
CA HIS A 180 28.10 0.44 -24.38
C HIS A 180 27.47 -0.41 -23.26
N GLU A 181 26.16 -0.27 -23.01
CA GLU A 181 25.46 -1.14 -22.07
C GLU A 181 25.43 -2.58 -22.58
N THR A 182 25.85 -3.51 -21.72
CA THR A 182 25.68 -4.94 -21.97
C THR A 182 24.62 -5.51 -21.04
N ILE A 183 23.74 -6.36 -21.58
CA ILE A 183 22.66 -6.99 -20.83
C ILE A 183 23.25 -8.08 -19.93
N LEU A 184 23.00 -7.97 -18.63
CA LEU A 184 23.47 -8.91 -17.60
C LEU A 184 22.39 -9.91 -17.19
N LEU A 185 21.12 -9.49 -17.22
CA LEU A 185 19.96 -10.31 -16.87
C LEU A 185 18.69 -9.72 -17.50
N GLU A 186 17.84 -10.58 -18.05
CA GLU A 186 16.45 -10.27 -18.38
C GLU A 186 15.55 -11.23 -17.60
N THR A 187 14.58 -10.71 -16.84
CA THR A 187 13.64 -11.53 -16.06
C THR A 187 12.24 -10.91 -16.03
N MET A 188 11.27 -11.66 -15.52
CA MET A 188 9.92 -11.17 -15.24
C MET A 188 9.80 -10.82 -13.77
N GLY A 189 8.97 -9.83 -13.46
CA GLY A 189 8.63 -9.48 -12.08
C GLY A 189 7.49 -8.49 -12.04
N ASN A 190 7.08 -8.13 -10.83
CA ASN A 190 6.03 -7.15 -10.60
C ASN A 190 6.59 -5.96 -9.86
N LYS A 191 6.24 -4.75 -10.28
CA LYS A 191 6.42 -3.55 -9.46
C LYS A 191 5.26 -3.48 -8.47
N ILE A 192 5.62 -3.37 -7.20
CA ILE A 192 4.70 -3.32 -6.07
C ILE A 192 4.55 -1.86 -5.62
N THR A 193 3.31 -1.41 -5.54
CA THR A 193 2.91 -0.15 -4.93
C THR A 193 1.67 -0.40 -4.07
N PRO A 194 1.26 0.50 -3.17
CA PRO A 194 0.11 0.25 -2.30
C PRO A 194 -1.14 -0.18 -3.10
N LEU A 195 -1.67 -1.37 -2.77
CA LEU A 195 -2.83 -2.02 -3.40
C LEU A 195 -2.69 -2.39 -4.90
N VAL A 196 -1.50 -2.21 -5.51
CA VAL A 196 -1.29 -2.45 -6.94
C VAL A 196 -0.07 -3.33 -7.18
N VAL A 197 -0.29 -4.40 -7.93
CA VAL A 197 0.74 -5.29 -8.48
C VAL A 197 0.79 -5.05 -9.98
N ASN A 198 1.82 -4.34 -10.46
CA ASN A 198 1.97 -4.03 -11.88
C ASN A 198 3.02 -4.96 -12.52
N PRO A 199 2.63 -5.93 -13.37
CA PRO A 199 3.57 -6.87 -13.96
C PRO A 199 4.40 -6.24 -15.08
N GLY A 200 5.68 -6.63 -15.19
CA GLY A 200 6.59 -6.12 -16.22
C GLY A 200 7.82 -6.99 -16.46
N ARG A 201 8.63 -6.55 -17.43
CA ARG A 201 9.98 -7.05 -17.71
C ARG A 201 11.00 -6.23 -16.94
N ILE A 202 11.94 -6.92 -16.31
CA ILE A 202 13.10 -6.32 -15.65
C ILE A 202 14.34 -6.64 -16.49
N LEU A 203 15.08 -5.60 -16.87
CA LEU A 203 16.36 -5.74 -17.56
C LEU A 203 17.46 -5.09 -16.74
N LEU A 204 18.47 -5.86 -16.36
CA LEU A 204 19.68 -5.36 -15.74
C LEU A 204 20.80 -5.31 -16.78
N THR A 205 21.46 -4.17 -16.86
CA THR A 205 22.65 -3.94 -17.69
C THR A 205 23.84 -3.56 -16.81
N THR A 206 25.02 -3.36 -17.41
CA THR A 206 26.22 -2.85 -16.73
C THR A 206 26.09 -1.43 -16.17
N SER A 207 25.08 -0.65 -16.56
CA SER A 207 24.95 0.75 -16.11
C SER A 207 23.57 1.10 -15.53
N ARG A 208 22.52 0.36 -15.89
CA ARG A 208 21.13 0.67 -15.56
C ARG A 208 20.30 -0.57 -15.24
N LEU A 209 19.30 -0.37 -14.38
CA LEU A 209 18.17 -1.26 -14.19
C LEU A 209 16.94 -0.66 -14.88
N TYR A 210 16.29 -1.44 -15.72
CA TYR A 210 15.08 -1.07 -16.43
C TYR A 210 13.89 -1.89 -15.93
N PHE A 211 12.72 -1.24 -15.83
CA PHE A 211 11.44 -1.90 -15.63
C PHE A 211 10.45 -1.45 -16.71
N GLN A 212 10.00 -2.40 -17.53
CA GLN A 212 9.03 -2.19 -18.62
C GLN A 212 7.71 -2.88 -18.25
N PRO A 213 6.66 -2.13 -17.85
CA PRO A 213 5.35 -2.71 -17.60
C PRO A 213 4.77 -3.38 -18.87
N TYR A 214 3.94 -4.41 -18.70
CA TYR A 214 3.21 -5.03 -19.83
C TYR A 214 1.98 -4.25 -20.28
N ASN A 215 1.71 -3.12 -19.63
CA ASN A 215 0.64 -2.19 -19.94
C ASN A 215 1.20 -0.77 -20.05
N ASN A 216 0.35 0.20 -20.37
CA ASN A 216 0.72 1.61 -20.47
C ASN A 216 0.03 2.48 -19.41
N ALA A 217 -0.25 1.93 -18.22
CA ALA A 217 -0.85 2.70 -17.13
C ALA A 217 0.14 3.66 -16.45
N GLU A 218 1.44 3.39 -16.56
CA GLU A 218 2.46 4.27 -15.97
C GLU A 218 2.74 5.49 -16.87
N PRO A 219 3.14 6.63 -16.28
CA PRO A 219 3.47 7.84 -17.06
C PRO A 219 4.60 7.62 -18.08
N TRP A 220 5.45 6.64 -17.82
CA TRP A 220 6.61 6.30 -18.64
C TRP A 220 6.48 4.85 -19.13
N PRO A 221 6.77 4.57 -20.42
CA PRO A 221 6.69 3.21 -20.96
C PRO A 221 7.76 2.28 -20.37
N VAL A 222 8.90 2.85 -19.93
CA VAL A 222 9.98 2.12 -19.27
C VAL A 222 10.57 3.02 -18.18
N LEU A 223 10.64 2.51 -16.97
CA LEU A 223 11.39 3.11 -15.87
C LEU A 223 12.88 2.78 -16.01
N LYS A 224 13.75 3.78 -15.91
CA LYS A 224 15.19 3.65 -16.14
C LYS A 224 15.97 4.18 -14.93
N ILE A 225 16.60 3.30 -14.15
CA ILE A 225 17.36 3.67 -12.95
C ILE A 225 18.84 3.45 -13.22
N LYS A 226 19.67 4.47 -13.04
CA LYS A 226 21.14 4.31 -13.09
C LYS A 226 21.60 3.53 -11.87
N LEU A 227 22.49 2.58 -12.07
CA LEU A 227 23.01 1.75 -10.97
C LEU A 227 23.79 2.58 -9.94
N SER A 228 24.43 3.67 -10.36
CA SER A 228 25.11 4.62 -9.46
C SER A 228 24.17 5.39 -8.54
N ASP A 229 22.89 5.48 -8.90
CA ASP A 229 21.85 6.09 -8.09
C ASP A 229 21.26 5.11 -7.06
N VAL A 230 21.50 3.80 -7.17
CA VAL A 230 21.04 2.81 -6.20
C VAL A 230 21.92 2.86 -4.94
N LYS A 231 21.31 3.17 -3.80
CA LYS A 231 21.98 3.38 -2.51
C LYS A 231 21.79 2.27 -1.51
N ARG A 232 20.63 1.63 -1.52
CA ARG A 232 20.35 0.46 -0.66
C ARG A 232 19.53 -0.56 -1.42
N ILE A 233 19.80 -1.83 -1.15
CA ILE A 233 19.12 -2.98 -1.74
C ILE A 233 18.73 -3.90 -0.59
N ILE A 234 17.44 -4.17 -0.44
CA ILE A 234 16.94 -4.96 0.69
C ILE A 234 16.03 -6.07 0.17
N LYS A 235 16.32 -7.31 0.55
CA LYS A 235 15.40 -8.42 0.30
C LYS A 235 14.19 -8.28 1.22
N ARG A 236 13.00 -8.54 0.68
CA ARG A 236 11.71 -8.38 1.34
C ARG A 236 10.87 -9.64 1.21
N ARG A 237 9.86 -9.74 2.08
CA ARG A 237 8.73 -10.65 1.88
C ARG A 237 7.63 -9.94 1.11
N PHE A 238 6.94 -10.69 0.26
CA PHE A 238 5.68 -10.28 -0.35
C PHE A 238 4.71 -11.46 -0.26
N LEU A 239 3.52 -11.23 0.32
CA LEU A 239 2.54 -12.28 0.63
C LEU A 239 3.15 -13.44 1.43
N LEU A 240 3.91 -13.10 2.49
CA LEU A 240 4.64 -14.05 3.35
C LEU A 240 5.70 -14.92 2.64
N LYS A 241 6.10 -14.61 1.41
CA LYS A 241 7.14 -15.32 0.66
C LYS A 241 8.39 -14.47 0.45
N HIS A 242 9.58 -15.07 0.52
CA HIS A 242 10.87 -14.41 0.24
C HIS A 242 11.10 -14.17 -1.26
N VAL A 243 10.22 -13.38 -1.88
CA VAL A 243 10.24 -13.08 -3.31
C VAL A 243 10.28 -11.58 -3.59
N GLY A 244 10.54 -10.76 -2.58
CA GLY A 244 10.58 -9.31 -2.69
C GLY A 244 11.99 -8.74 -2.74
N LEU A 245 12.19 -7.67 -3.50
CA LEU A 245 13.42 -6.88 -3.55
C LEU A 245 13.09 -5.39 -3.61
N GLU A 246 13.57 -4.63 -2.63
CA GLU A 246 13.33 -3.19 -2.53
C GLU A 246 14.64 -2.42 -2.72
N LEU A 247 14.63 -1.49 -3.67
CA LEU A 247 15.74 -0.60 -3.99
C LEU A 247 15.43 0.80 -3.46
N TYR A 248 16.39 1.43 -2.79
CA TYR A 248 16.33 2.83 -2.42
C TYR A 248 17.37 3.58 -3.24
N CYS A 249 16.91 4.64 -3.90
CA CYS A 249 17.73 5.41 -4.83
C CYS A 249 17.96 6.82 -4.30
N SER A 250 19.00 7.47 -4.81
CA SER A 250 19.29 8.87 -4.57
C SER A 250 18.16 9.78 -5.08
N LYS A 251 18.15 11.03 -4.63
CA LYS A 251 17.21 12.07 -5.08
C LYS A 251 17.35 12.41 -6.59
N THR A 252 18.45 11.99 -7.23
CA THR A 252 18.70 12.19 -8.67
C THR A 252 18.08 11.10 -9.55
N SER A 253 17.68 9.98 -8.97
CA SER A 253 16.94 8.91 -9.65
C SER A 253 15.52 9.36 -10.02
N PRO A 254 14.92 8.86 -11.12
CA PRO A 254 13.51 9.13 -11.44
C PRO A 254 12.53 8.67 -10.36
N VAL A 255 12.91 7.66 -9.58
CA VAL A 255 12.15 7.13 -8.44
C VAL A 255 13.07 7.05 -7.22
N GLN A 256 12.57 7.39 -6.03
CA GLN A 256 13.37 7.25 -4.80
C GLN A 256 13.36 5.82 -4.25
N HIS A 257 12.39 5.01 -4.66
CA HIS A 257 12.20 3.65 -4.21
C HIS A 257 11.61 2.81 -5.34
N LEU A 258 11.99 1.54 -5.41
CA LEU A 258 11.39 0.57 -6.32
C LEU A 258 11.24 -0.75 -5.57
N PHE A 259 10.01 -1.21 -5.36
CA PHE A 259 9.73 -2.52 -4.78
C PHE A 259 9.33 -3.50 -5.89
N LEU A 260 10.09 -4.57 -6.05
CA LEU A 260 9.85 -5.64 -7.01
C LEU A 260 9.46 -6.94 -6.29
N SER A 261 8.55 -7.70 -6.88
CA SER A 261 8.30 -9.10 -6.51
C SER A 261 8.53 -10.05 -7.68
N PHE A 262 8.93 -11.28 -7.36
CA PHE A 262 9.29 -12.32 -8.33
C PHE A 262 8.39 -13.54 -8.19
N LYS A 263 8.42 -14.43 -9.19
CA LYS A 263 7.66 -15.68 -9.12
C LYS A 263 8.30 -16.65 -8.13
N THR A 264 9.63 -16.66 -8.05
CA THR A 264 10.39 -17.55 -7.17
C THR A 264 11.48 -16.80 -6.41
N GLN A 265 11.87 -17.36 -5.25
CA GLN A 265 12.99 -16.82 -4.47
C GLN A 265 14.30 -16.86 -5.26
N SER A 266 14.51 -17.89 -6.08
CA SER A 266 15.73 -18.03 -6.90
C SER A 266 15.88 -16.90 -7.92
N GLU A 267 14.79 -16.46 -8.57
CA GLU A 267 14.80 -15.30 -9.48
C GLU A 267 15.18 -14.01 -8.75
N CYS A 268 14.58 -13.79 -7.57
CA CYS A 268 14.88 -12.65 -6.71
C CYS A 268 16.37 -12.64 -6.28
N ASP A 269 16.87 -13.78 -5.82
CA ASP A 269 18.26 -13.94 -5.38
C ASP A 269 19.26 -13.74 -6.52
N THR A 270 18.89 -14.16 -7.74
CA THR A 270 19.72 -13.96 -8.94
C THR A 270 19.87 -12.48 -9.27
N LEU A 271 18.76 -11.71 -9.28
CA LEU A 271 18.82 -10.27 -9.51
C LEU A 271 19.60 -9.56 -8.41
N TYR A 272 19.31 -9.87 -7.14
CA TYR A 272 20.03 -9.30 -5.99
C TYR A 272 21.54 -9.52 -6.12
N THR A 273 21.96 -10.76 -6.37
CA THR A 273 23.38 -11.11 -6.46
C THR A 273 24.06 -10.35 -7.59
N LYS A 274 23.42 -10.24 -8.75
CA LYS A 274 23.99 -9.47 -9.88
C LYS A 274 24.09 -7.98 -9.58
N LEU A 275 23.10 -7.38 -8.92
CA LEU A 275 23.13 -5.97 -8.56
C LEU A 275 24.26 -5.64 -7.59
N ILE A 276 24.43 -6.41 -6.50
CA ILE A 276 25.44 -6.09 -5.47
C ILE A 276 26.88 -6.27 -5.97
N HIS A 277 27.10 -7.11 -6.99
CA HIS A 277 28.42 -7.36 -7.56
C HIS A 277 28.73 -6.41 -8.74
N GLU A 278 27.75 -5.63 -9.21
CA GLU A 278 27.96 -4.73 -10.33
C GLU A 278 28.74 -3.47 -9.90
N PRO A 279 29.92 -3.17 -10.50
CA PRO A 279 30.77 -2.06 -10.05
C PRO A 279 30.13 -0.68 -10.11
N ALA A 280 29.09 -0.51 -10.93
CA ALA A 280 28.34 0.73 -11.02
C ALA A 280 27.48 1.01 -9.77
N VAL A 281 27.11 -0.02 -8.99
CA VAL A 281 26.32 0.11 -7.77
C VAL A 281 27.20 0.58 -6.62
N LYS A 282 26.82 1.70 -5.99
CA LYS A 282 27.53 2.28 -4.85
C LYS A 282 26.59 2.34 -3.65
N LEU A 283 26.56 1.24 -2.89
CA LEU A 283 25.72 1.13 -1.71
C LEU A 283 26.28 1.98 -0.57
N ASP A 284 25.38 2.58 0.20
CA ASP A 284 25.75 3.34 1.39
C ASP A 284 26.15 2.37 2.52
N ASP A 285 27.30 2.62 3.14
CA ASP A 285 27.65 1.98 4.40
C ASP A 285 26.78 2.58 5.51
N THR A 286 25.72 1.86 5.85
CA THR A 286 24.71 2.33 6.82
C THR A 286 25.02 1.88 8.25
N GLY A 287 26.17 1.24 8.50
CA GLY A 287 26.54 0.77 9.84
C GLY A 287 25.49 -0.15 10.46
N GLN A 288 24.73 -0.90 9.64
CA GLN A 288 23.57 -1.69 10.07
C GLN A 288 23.88 -2.64 11.23
N GLU A 289 25.10 -3.15 11.27
CA GLU A 289 25.59 -4.04 12.33
C GLU A 289 25.60 -3.39 13.73
N ASN A 290 25.59 -2.06 13.80
CA ASN A 290 25.71 -1.30 15.05
C ASN A 290 24.47 -0.47 15.42
N MET A 291 23.35 -0.57 14.68
CA MET A 291 22.17 0.28 14.90
C MET A 291 21.61 0.19 16.32
N THR A 292 21.54 -1.01 16.90
CA THR A 292 21.11 -1.21 18.29
C THR A 292 22.06 -0.51 19.26
N LEU A 293 23.37 -0.59 19.04
CA LEU A 293 24.37 0.06 19.90
C LEU A 293 24.30 1.59 19.78
N LEU A 294 24.09 2.12 18.57
CA LEU A 294 23.88 3.55 18.34
C LEU A 294 22.63 4.05 19.08
N TRP A 295 21.53 3.29 19.02
CA TRP A 295 20.31 3.61 19.74
C TRP A 295 20.51 3.58 21.25
N GLN A 296 21.16 2.52 21.76
CA GLN A 296 21.44 2.36 23.18
C GLN A 296 22.27 3.51 23.76
N ASN A 297 23.19 4.08 22.98
CA ASN A 297 24.02 5.21 23.43
C ASN A 297 23.44 6.58 23.06
N GLY A 298 22.18 6.66 22.63
CA GLY A 298 21.53 7.93 22.33
C GLY A 298 21.92 8.59 21.00
N VAL A 299 22.77 7.95 20.19
CA VAL A 299 23.25 8.51 18.91
C VAL A 299 22.15 8.59 17.86
N ILE A 300 21.21 7.65 17.89
CA ILE A 300 19.99 7.69 17.07
C ILE A 300 18.74 7.72 17.96
N SER A 301 17.70 8.37 17.45
CA SER A 301 16.42 8.55 18.13
C SER A 301 15.60 7.25 18.21
N ASN A 302 14.62 7.22 19.11
CA ASN A 302 13.66 6.11 19.20
C ASN A 302 12.90 5.94 17.87
N TYR A 303 12.47 7.04 17.25
CA TYR A 303 11.80 6.99 15.95
C TYR A 303 12.65 6.39 14.83
N GLU A 304 13.91 6.80 14.71
CA GLU A 304 14.82 6.25 13.69
C GLU A 304 15.08 4.77 13.93
N TYR A 305 15.26 4.38 15.20
CA TYR A 305 15.43 2.99 15.56
C TYR A 305 14.19 2.14 15.26
N LEU A 306 12.99 2.66 15.53
CA LEU A 306 11.73 2.00 15.17
C LEU A 306 11.55 1.86 13.66
N LEU A 307 11.90 2.88 12.87
CA LEU A 307 11.89 2.77 11.40
C LEU A 307 12.89 1.72 10.92
N TYR A 308 14.07 1.66 11.53
CA TYR A 308 15.07 0.64 11.25
C TYR A 308 14.55 -0.77 11.55
N LEU A 309 13.98 -1.00 12.73
CA LEU A 309 13.42 -2.31 13.10
C LEU A 309 12.26 -2.71 12.20
N ASN A 310 11.36 -1.78 11.87
CA ASN A 310 10.28 -2.02 10.92
C ASN A 310 10.84 -2.48 9.57
N SER A 311 11.83 -1.75 9.04
CA SER A 311 12.52 -2.15 7.82
C SER A 311 13.17 -3.52 7.98
N LEU A 312 13.90 -3.81 9.07
CA LEU A 312 14.55 -5.11 9.26
C LEU A 312 13.54 -6.26 9.34
N ALA A 313 12.32 -5.96 9.80
CA ALA A 313 11.20 -6.90 9.89
C ALA A 313 10.35 -7.01 8.61
N ASP A 314 10.91 -6.59 7.48
CA ASP A 314 10.31 -6.57 6.13
C ASP A 314 9.12 -5.62 5.95
N ARG A 315 8.90 -4.67 6.86
CA ARG A 315 7.84 -3.67 6.70
C ARG A 315 8.26 -2.57 5.72
N SER A 316 7.33 -2.17 4.86
CA SER A 316 7.55 -1.15 3.83
C SER A 316 6.33 -0.25 3.69
N PHE A 317 6.57 1.02 3.39
CA PHE A 317 5.52 1.97 3.03
C PHE A 317 4.81 1.57 1.72
N ASN A 318 5.45 0.77 0.86
CA ASN A 318 4.89 0.35 -0.44
C ASN A 318 3.90 -0.82 -0.34
N ASP A 319 3.79 -1.44 0.83
CA ASP A 319 2.90 -2.56 1.08
C ASP A 319 2.05 -2.28 2.33
N LEU A 320 0.78 -1.94 2.15
CA LEU A 320 -0.15 -1.65 3.26
C LEU A 320 -0.39 -2.86 4.17
N THR A 321 -0.17 -4.08 3.67
CA THR A 321 -0.32 -5.33 4.46
C THR A 321 0.84 -5.51 5.45
N GLN A 322 1.96 -4.81 5.19
CA GLN A 322 3.20 -4.81 5.97
C GLN A 322 3.67 -3.37 6.26
N TYR A 323 2.73 -2.43 6.49
CA TYR A 323 3.06 -1.03 6.72
C TYR A 323 3.84 -0.84 8.04
N PRO A 324 4.78 0.11 8.18
CA PRO A 324 5.48 0.31 9.45
C PRO A 324 4.52 0.55 10.64
N VAL A 325 4.85 -0.02 11.80
CA VAL A 325 4.05 0.01 13.03
C VAL A 325 4.81 0.75 14.12
N PHE A 326 4.11 1.61 14.83
CA PHE A 326 4.60 2.40 15.95
C PHE A 326 3.70 2.22 17.17
N PRO A 327 4.23 2.30 18.40
CA PRO A 327 3.42 2.19 19.61
C PRO A 327 2.50 3.39 19.76
N TRP A 328 1.34 3.19 20.37
CA TRP A 328 0.74 4.23 21.21
C TRP A 328 1.65 4.52 22.40
N VAL A 329 2.06 5.77 22.61
CA VAL A 329 2.94 6.16 23.71
C VAL A 329 2.17 6.78 24.88
N LEU A 330 1.25 7.70 24.60
CA LEU A 330 0.43 8.37 25.60
C LEU A 330 -0.88 7.61 25.83
N SER A 331 -1.45 7.78 27.02
CA SER A 331 -2.74 7.24 27.46
C SER A 331 -3.77 8.31 27.82
N ASP A 332 -3.36 9.58 27.93
CA ASP A 332 -4.23 10.72 28.19
C ASP A 332 -4.47 11.58 26.93
N TYR A 333 -5.70 11.53 26.44
CA TYR A 333 -6.18 12.31 25.31
C TYR A 333 -7.38 13.20 25.68
N ILE A 334 -7.68 13.37 26.98
CA ILE A 334 -8.88 14.09 27.45
C ILE A 334 -8.54 15.32 28.29
N SER A 335 -7.36 15.37 28.91
CA SER A 335 -6.96 16.51 29.74
C SER A 335 -6.71 17.79 28.91
N GLU A 336 -6.95 18.94 29.53
CA GLU A 336 -6.70 20.28 28.96
C GLU A 336 -5.20 20.58 28.77
N SER A 337 -4.34 19.92 29.55
CA SER A 337 -2.90 20.06 29.50
C SER A 337 -2.23 18.72 29.77
N ILE A 338 -1.02 18.54 29.27
CA ILE A 338 -0.24 17.31 29.45
C ILE A 338 1.17 17.65 29.93
N ASP A 339 1.64 16.93 30.96
CA ASP A 339 3.00 17.03 31.47
C ASP A 339 3.78 15.76 31.11
N LEU A 340 4.72 15.87 30.17
CA LEU A 340 5.52 14.74 29.71
C LEU A 340 6.45 14.14 30.78
N ASN A 341 6.58 14.79 31.94
CA ASN A 341 7.31 14.25 33.08
C ASN A 341 6.46 13.36 33.99
N ASP A 342 5.13 13.37 33.84
CA ASP A 342 4.23 12.51 34.61
C ASP A 342 4.23 11.08 34.04
N PRO A 343 4.66 10.06 34.78
CA PRO A 343 4.61 8.67 34.30
C PRO A 343 3.18 8.16 34.07
N ALA A 344 2.15 8.77 34.69
CA ALA A 344 0.77 8.28 34.62
C ALA A 344 0.10 8.50 33.26
N ILE A 345 0.57 9.48 32.47
CA ILE A 345 0.03 9.79 31.14
C ILE A 345 0.60 8.88 30.04
N TYR A 346 1.53 7.98 30.39
CA TYR A 346 2.11 7.04 29.43
C TYR A 346 1.39 5.70 29.45
N ARG A 347 1.32 5.09 28.27
CA ARG A 347 0.89 3.70 28.12
C ARG A 347 1.94 2.75 28.70
N ASP A 348 1.49 1.69 29.35
CA ASP A 348 2.34 0.53 29.65
C ASP A 348 2.81 -0.18 28.36
N LEU A 349 4.07 0.06 27.97
CA LEU A 349 4.74 -0.53 26.81
C LEU A 349 5.07 -2.03 26.98
N LYS A 350 4.89 -2.60 28.18
CA LYS A 350 5.06 -4.04 28.43
C LYS A 350 3.85 -4.86 27.99
N LYS A 351 2.72 -4.20 27.71
CA LYS A 351 1.45 -4.83 27.36
C LYS A 351 1.04 -4.53 25.92
N PRO A 352 0.52 -5.51 25.16
CA PRO A 352 -0.17 -5.23 23.91
C PRO A 352 -1.46 -4.45 24.16
N VAL A 353 -1.99 -3.77 23.13
CA VAL A 353 -3.21 -2.94 23.22
C VAL A 353 -4.35 -3.70 23.91
N GLY A 354 -4.57 -4.95 23.48
CA GLY A 354 -5.64 -5.79 23.99
C GLY A 354 -5.56 -6.13 25.48
N ALA A 355 -4.37 -5.96 26.10
CA ALA A 355 -4.12 -6.24 27.51
C ALA A 355 -4.08 -4.99 28.41
N LEU A 356 -4.32 -3.79 27.86
CA LEU A 356 -4.31 -2.53 28.63
C LEU A 356 -5.52 -2.42 29.57
N ASN A 357 -6.69 -2.91 29.15
CA ASN A 357 -7.90 -2.93 29.95
C ASN A 357 -8.12 -4.34 30.52
N GLU A 358 -8.14 -4.45 31.84
CA GLU A 358 -8.18 -5.74 32.55
C GLU A 358 -9.51 -6.49 32.35
N GLU A 359 -10.65 -5.80 32.45
CA GLU A 359 -11.99 -6.38 32.23
C GLU A 359 -12.12 -6.92 30.79
N ARG A 360 -11.63 -6.18 29.80
CA ARG A 360 -11.60 -6.64 28.41
C ARG A 360 -10.68 -7.85 28.26
N LEU A 361 -9.50 -7.83 28.87
CA LEU A 361 -8.54 -8.92 28.78
C LEU A 361 -9.11 -10.23 29.36
N GLU A 362 -9.84 -10.15 30.47
CA GLU A 362 -10.50 -11.31 31.09
C GLU A 362 -11.48 -11.97 30.11
N ARG A 363 -12.38 -11.18 29.49
CA ARG A 363 -13.29 -11.71 28.46
C ARG A 363 -12.58 -12.33 27.27
N LEU A 364 -11.45 -11.76 26.84
CA LEU A 364 -10.64 -12.33 25.76
C LEU A 364 -10.00 -13.66 26.16
N LYS A 365 -9.58 -13.79 27.42
CA LYS A 365 -9.02 -15.03 27.98
C LYS A 365 -10.09 -16.11 28.14
N ASP A 366 -11.30 -15.77 28.55
CA ASP A 366 -12.41 -16.73 28.62
C ASP A 366 -12.67 -17.36 27.26
N ARG A 367 -12.82 -16.52 26.22
CA ARG A 367 -12.94 -16.98 24.83
C ARG A 367 -11.74 -17.83 24.40
N TYR A 368 -10.52 -17.41 24.73
CA TYR A 368 -9.31 -18.16 24.40
C TYR A 368 -9.30 -19.56 25.06
N ASN A 369 -9.78 -19.67 26.29
CA ASN A 369 -9.81 -20.92 27.03
C ASN A 369 -10.85 -21.91 26.45
N GLU A 370 -12.00 -21.39 26.00
CA GLU A 370 -13.09 -22.16 25.39
C GLU A 370 -12.84 -22.56 23.92
N MET A 371 -11.94 -21.86 23.23
CA MET A 371 -11.67 -22.07 21.81
C MET A 371 -10.97 -23.41 21.54
N ALA A 372 -11.27 -24.04 20.40
CA ALA A 372 -10.49 -25.18 19.90
C ALA A 372 -9.14 -24.71 19.33
N GLU A 373 -8.14 -25.59 19.29
CA GLU A 373 -6.86 -25.26 18.65
C GLU A 373 -7.03 -25.03 17.12
N PRO A 374 -6.29 -24.09 16.51
CA PRO A 374 -5.29 -23.20 17.12
C PRO A 374 -5.92 -21.99 17.84
N LYS A 375 -5.56 -21.80 19.12
CA LYS A 375 -6.09 -20.72 19.96
C LYS A 375 -5.46 -19.36 19.64
N PHE A 376 -6.25 -18.29 19.79
CA PHE A 376 -5.78 -16.90 19.67
C PHE A 376 -6.54 -15.94 20.58
N LEU A 377 -5.85 -14.90 21.06
CA LEU A 377 -6.47 -13.83 21.84
C LEU A 377 -7.05 -12.75 20.92
N TYR A 378 -6.40 -12.48 19.79
CA TYR A 378 -6.74 -11.38 18.90
C TYR A 378 -7.06 -11.89 17.50
N GLY A 379 -8.33 -11.78 17.08
CA GLY A 379 -8.78 -12.15 15.73
C GLY A 379 -8.46 -11.09 14.68
N SER A 380 -8.17 -9.86 15.12
CA SER A 380 -7.75 -8.75 14.28
C SER A 380 -6.31 -8.37 14.62
N HIS A 381 -5.52 -8.11 13.58
CA HIS A 381 -4.12 -7.71 13.73
C HIS A 381 -4.00 -6.21 14.08
N TYR A 382 -2.94 -5.79 14.77
CA TYR A 382 -2.72 -4.37 15.12
C TYR A 382 -2.36 -3.46 13.93
N SER A 383 -2.05 -4.05 12.77
CA SER A 383 -1.66 -3.35 11.55
C SER A 383 -2.22 -4.07 10.33
N ALA A 384 -3.29 -3.54 9.75
CA ALA A 384 -3.90 -4.05 8.52
C ALA A 384 -4.12 -2.89 7.53
N PRO A 385 -4.26 -3.15 6.22
CA PRO A 385 -4.47 -2.08 5.23
C PRO A 385 -5.63 -1.15 5.59
N GLY A 386 -6.75 -1.71 6.04
CA GLY A 386 -7.91 -0.91 6.49
C GLY A 386 -7.59 0.00 7.68
N PHE A 387 -6.66 -0.39 8.56
CA PHE A 387 -6.26 0.39 9.74
C PHE A 387 -5.26 1.48 9.39
N VAL A 388 -4.34 1.21 8.47
CA VAL A 388 -3.43 2.22 7.93
C VAL A 388 -4.24 3.29 7.20
N LEU A 389 -5.18 2.88 6.34
CA LEU A 389 -6.02 3.83 5.61
C LEU A 389 -7.08 4.50 6.49
N TYR A 390 -7.52 3.89 7.59
CA TYR A 390 -8.32 4.56 8.61
C TYR A 390 -7.65 5.85 9.08
N TYR A 391 -6.35 5.79 9.41
CA TYR A 391 -5.59 6.99 9.79
C TYR A 391 -5.31 7.91 8.59
N LEU A 392 -4.95 7.34 7.44
CA LEU A 392 -4.40 8.11 6.32
C LEU A 392 -5.42 8.51 5.24
N VAL A 393 -6.73 8.27 5.43
CA VAL A 393 -7.76 8.53 4.40
C VAL A 393 -7.78 9.96 3.87
N ARG A 394 -7.44 10.95 4.70
CA ARG A 394 -7.37 12.38 4.32
C ARG A 394 -6.19 12.68 3.41
N GLU A 395 -5.06 12.02 3.66
CA GLU A 395 -3.86 12.17 2.84
C GLU A 395 -3.93 11.30 1.57
N MET A 396 -4.47 10.08 1.69
CA MET A 396 -4.45 9.03 0.68
C MET A 396 -5.84 8.46 0.32
N PRO A 397 -6.81 9.31 -0.08
CA PRO A 397 -8.20 8.90 -0.29
C PRO A 397 -8.37 7.87 -1.42
N GLN A 398 -7.52 7.90 -2.44
CA GLN A 398 -7.58 6.97 -3.57
C GLN A 398 -7.35 5.50 -3.16
N TYR A 399 -6.50 5.26 -2.16
CA TYR A 399 -6.29 3.91 -1.64
C TYR A 399 -7.51 3.43 -0.85
N MET A 400 -8.17 4.32 -0.11
CA MET A 400 -9.42 3.99 0.59
C MET A 400 -10.52 3.63 -0.41
N LEU A 401 -10.70 4.43 -1.47
CA LEU A 401 -11.66 4.13 -2.53
C LEU A 401 -11.33 2.79 -3.21
N CYS A 402 -10.07 2.49 -3.47
CA CYS A 402 -9.67 1.19 -4.03
C CYS A 402 -10.03 0.04 -3.08
N LEU A 403 -9.68 0.14 -1.79
CA LEU A 403 -9.93 -0.89 -0.78
C LEU A 403 -11.43 -1.10 -0.52
N GLN A 404 -12.24 -0.04 -0.54
CA GLN A 404 -13.68 -0.06 -0.22
C GLN A 404 -14.56 -0.01 -1.48
N ASN A 405 -14.08 -0.57 -2.60
CA ASN A 405 -14.85 -0.73 -3.84
C ASN A 405 -15.53 0.56 -4.33
N GLY A 406 -14.78 1.65 -4.35
CA GLY A 406 -15.22 2.95 -4.83
C GLY A 406 -15.97 3.81 -3.82
N ARG A 407 -15.99 3.44 -2.54
CA ARG A 407 -16.67 4.19 -1.47
C ARG A 407 -15.69 4.59 -0.37
N PHE A 408 -16.05 5.60 0.40
CA PHE A 408 -15.44 5.77 1.73
C PHE A 408 -16.17 4.87 2.73
N ASP A 409 -15.57 4.67 3.91
CA ASP A 409 -16.23 3.94 4.99
C ASP A 409 -17.43 4.74 5.54
N HIS A 410 -18.25 4.09 6.36
CA HIS A 410 -19.35 4.75 7.04
C HIS A 410 -18.83 5.91 7.90
N PRO A 411 -19.46 7.11 7.86
CA PRO A 411 -18.98 8.30 8.58
C PRO A 411 -18.62 8.06 10.05
N ASP A 412 -19.47 7.35 10.80
CA ASP A 412 -19.23 7.02 12.21
C ASP A 412 -18.08 6.03 12.49
N ARG A 413 -17.62 5.30 11.47
CA ARG A 413 -16.49 4.37 11.57
C ARG A 413 -15.17 4.97 11.09
N MET A 414 -15.18 6.19 10.56
CA MET A 414 -13.98 6.88 10.10
C MET A 414 -13.14 7.39 11.28
N PHE A 415 -11.89 7.73 11.01
CA PHE A 415 -11.02 8.37 11.98
C PHE A 415 -11.46 9.81 12.20
N ASN A 416 -12.31 10.02 13.19
CA ASN A 416 -12.93 11.31 13.47
C ASN A 416 -12.29 12.03 14.67
N SER A 417 -11.75 11.30 15.64
CA SER A 417 -11.31 11.85 16.91
C SER A 417 -10.24 10.96 17.53
N VAL A 418 -9.08 11.53 17.87
CA VAL A 418 -7.98 10.80 18.55
C VAL A 418 -8.42 10.27 19.92
N PRO A 419 -9.09 11.07 20.79
CA PRO A 419 -9.63 10.57 22.06
C PRO A 419 -10.59 9.39 21.89
N ASP A 420 -11.51 9.46 20.92
CA ASP A 420 -12.45 8.37 20.65
C ASP A 420 -11.73 7.11 20.14
N THR A 421 -10.71 7.26 19.28
CA THR A 421 -9.90 6.14 18.82
C THR A 421 -9.18 5.47 19.99
N TRP A 422 -8.54 6.22 20.88
CA TRP A 422 -7.88 5.66 22.08
C TRP A 422 -8.87 4.89 22.97
N ARG A 423 -10.05 5.46 23.21
CA ARG A 423 -11.12 4.78 23.96
C ARG A 423 -11.57 3.50 23.25
N ASN A 424 -11.77 3.54 21.94
CA ASN A 424 -12.21 2.38 21.17
C ASN A 424 -11.18 1.25 21.20
N ILE A 425 -9.89 1.53 21.00
CA ILE A 425 -8.85 0.48 21.04
C ILE A 425 -8.61 -0.08 22.45
N THR A 426 -9.11 0.57 23.51
CA THR A 426 -8.99 0.09 24.89
C THR A 426 -10.24 -0.64 25.38
N THR A 427 -11.41 -0.39 24.79
CA THR A 427 -12.69 -1.00 25.24
C THR A 427 -13.29 -1.99 24.24
N ASN A 428 -13.14 -1.78 22.93
CA ASN A 428 -13.73 -2.65 21.90
C ASN A 428 -12.99 -3.99 21.84
N THR A 429 -13.75 -5.10 21.77
CA THR A 429 -13.22 -6.48 21.79
C THR A 429 -12.60 -6.93 20.46
N SER A 430 -12.72 -6.13 19.41
CA SER A 430 -12.19 -6.44 18.07
C SER A 430 -11.23 -5.36 17.53
N ASP A 431 -10.89 -4.36 18.35
CA ASP A 431 -10.02 -3.26 17.94
C ASP A 431 -8.71 -3.24 18.75
N PHE A 432 -7.62 -3.55 18.06
CA PHE A 432 -6.28 -3.70 18.65
C PHE A 432 -5.22 -2.88 17.89
N LYS A 433 -5.64 -1.85 17.14
CA LYS A 433 -4.76 -1.03 16.29
C LYS A 433 -3.61 -0.40 17.09
N GLU A 434 -2.39 -0.58 16.60
CA GLU A 434 -1.25 0.28 16.96
C GLU A 434 -1.19 1.48 15.99
N LEU A 435 -0.23 2.38 16.19
CA LEU A 435 -0.06 3.59 15.39
C LEU A 435 0.79 3.36 14.13
N VAL A 436 0.75 4.36 13.24
CA VAL A 436 1.61 4.49 12.08
C VAL A 436 2.65 5.59 12.30
N PRO A 437 3.80 5.61 11.59
CA PRO A 437 4.87 6.59 11.83
C PRO A 437 4.44 8.05 11.70
N GLN A 438 3.38 8.34 10.93
CA GLN A 438 2.88 9.70 10.69
C GLN A 438 2.48 10.44 11.97
N PHE A 439 2.12 9.72 13.04
CA PHE A 439 1.84 10.31 14.35
C PHE A 439 3.08 10.94 15.01
N TYR A 440 4.29 10.63 14.52
CA TYR A 440 5.57 11.05 15.08
C TYR A 440 6.48 11.74 14.04
N ASP A 441 5.94 12.00 12.85
CA ASP A 441 6.69 12.55 11.73
C ASP A 441 6.59 14.08 11.66
N LEU A 442 7.64 14.74 12.14
CA LEU A 442 7.76 16.20 12.13
C LEU A 442 7.81 16.79 10.72
N GLU A 443 8.25 16.05 9.70
CA GLU A 443 8.34 16.57 8.33
C GLU A 443 6.95 16.78 7.71
N ARG A 444 5.96 16.02 8.16
CA ARG A 444 4.58 16.04 7.63
C ARG A 444 3.62 16.94 8.38
N ASN A 445 4.03 17.53 9.50
CA ASN A 445 3.28 18.53 10.27
C ASN A 445 1.80 18.14 10.52
N GLY A 446 1.53 16.86 10.80
CA GLY A 446 0.17 16.38 11.08
C GLY A 446 -0.83 16.49 9.91
N SER A 447 -0.37 16.66 8.66
CA SER A 447 -1.24 16.83 7.49
C SER A 447 -2.29 15.73 7.28
N PHE A 448 -2.03 14.50 7.75
CA PHE A 448 -3.00 13.39 7.69
C PHE A 448 -4.23 13.59 8.58
N LEU A 449 -4.20 14.54 9.51
CA LEU A 449 -5.30 14.90 10.41
C LEU A 449 -6.26 15.93 9.79
N VAL A 450 -5.86 16.58 8.69
CA VAL A 450 -6.59 17.69 8.07
C VAL A 450 -7.17 17.28 6.72
N ASN A 451 -8.44 17.57 6.47
CA ASN A 451 -9.11 17.36 5.20
C ASN A 451 -8.77 18.47 4.19
N LEU A 452 -7.48 18.62 3.86
CA LEU A 452 -6.99 19.66 2.93
C LEU A 452 -7.60 19.57 1.53
N LYS A 453 -8.08 18.38 1.13
CA LYS A 453 -8.67 18.11 -0.17
C LYS A 453 -10.18 18.41 -0.23
N ASN A 454 -10.79 18.85 0.88
CA ASN A 454 -12.23 19.07 1.01
C ASN A 454 -13.06 17.87 0.53
N LEU A 455 -12.62 16.67 0.93
CA LEU A 455 -13.30 15.41 0.58
C LEU A 455 -14.65 15.35 1.29
N ASP A 456 -15.68 14.89 0.58
CA ASP A 456 -16.97 14.60 1.19
C ASP A 456 -16.95 13.20 1.81
N PHE A 457 -16.75 13.17 3.13
CA PHE A 457 -16.80 11.96 3.94
C PHE A 457 -18.21 11.67 4.50
N GLY A 458 -19.21 12.48 4.14
CA GLY A 458 -20.57 12.34 4.63
C GLY A 458 -20.81 12.95 6.01
N THR A 459 -21.90 12.51 6.64
CA THR A 459 -22.41 13.04 7.91
C THR A 459 -22.62 11.88 8.88
N ARG A 460 -22.19 12.06 10.12
CA ARG A 460 -22.38 11.10 11.22
C ARG A 460 -23.85 11.01 11.64
N MET A 461 -24.18 9.97 12.40
CA MET A 461 -25.55 9.79 12.92
C MET A 461 -26.02 10.95 13.82
N ASP A 462 -25.10 11.67 14.46
CA ASP A 462 -25.38 12.86 15.28
C ASP A 462 -25.61 14.14 14.46
N GLY A 463 -25.52 14.07 13.12
CA GLY A 463 -25.69 15.20 12.22
C GLY A 463 -24.42 16.01 11.96
N SER A 464 -23.30 15.68 12.61
CA SER A 464 -22.00 16.35 12.37
C SER A 464 -21.38 15.88 11.05
N LYS A 465 -20.78 16.82 10.30
CA LYS A 465 -20.05 16.49 9.08
C LYS A 465 -18.66 15.97 9.42
N VAL A 466 -18.21 14.96 8.69
CA VAL A 466 -16.85 14.44 8.85
C VAL A 466 -15.88 15.34 8.09
N GLY A 467 -14.93 15.94 8.82
CA GLY A 467 -13.95 16.89 8.31
C GLY A 467 -12.55 16.58 8.85
N ASP A 468 -11.92 17.56 9.50
CA ASP A 468 -10.66 17.39 10.22
C ASP A 468 -10.84 16.43 11.41
N VAL A 469 -9.74 15.82 11.84
CA VAL A 469 -9.74 14.95 13.03
C VAL A 469 -9.76 15.82 14.29
N GLU A 470 -10.65 15.50 15.21
CA GLU A 470 -10.68 16.10 16.54
C GLU A 470 -9.44 15.68 17.34
N LEU A 471 -8.71 16.68 17.82
CA LEU A 471 -7.49 16.52 18.60
C LEU A 471 -7.80 16.56 20.10
N PRO A 472 -6.90 16.01 20.94
CA PRO A 472 -6.98 16.19 22.38
C PRO A 472 -6.93 17.68 22.76
N PRO A 473 -7.59 18.10 23.86
CA PRO A 473 -7.61 19.51 24.26
C PRO A 473 -6.23 20.14 24.48
N TRP A 474 -5.25 19.34 24.92
CA TRP A 474 -3.86 19.79 25.11
C TRP A 474 -3.11 20.11 23.82
N ALA A 475 -3.62 19.73 22.65
CA ALA A 475 -2.99 20.01 21.36
C ALA A 475 -3.64 21.21 20.69
N LYS A 476 -2.86 22.25 20.38
CA LYS A 476 -3.38 23.47 19.76
C LYS A 476 -3.80 23.26 18.31
N ASP A 477 -3.01 22.48 17.57
CA ASP A 477 -3.20 22.19 16.16
C ASP A 477 -2.51 20.85 15.79
N PRO A 478 -2.70 20.33 14.55
CA PRO A 478 -2.09 19.07 14.13
C PRO A 478 -0.57 19.02 14.19
N THR A 479 0.11 20.16 14.00
CA THR A 479 1.58 20.24 14.07
C THR A 479 2.03 20.11 15.51
N ASP A 480 1.36 20.83 16.42
CA ASP A 480 1.62 20.77 17.86
C ASP A 480 1.35 19.37 18.43
N PHE A 481 0.26 18.72 17.98
CA PHE A 481 -0.06 17.33 18.34
C PHE A 481 1.07 16.35 17.98
N VAL A 482 1.55 16.38 16.73
CA VAL A 482 2.63 15.50 16.27
C VAL A 482 3.96 15.83 16.97
N ARG A 483 4.22 17.11 17.25
CA ARG A 483 5.39 17.55 18.02
C ARG A 483 5.37 16.97 19.43
N ILE A 484 4.26 17.10 20.16
CA ILE A 484 4.11 16.56 21.52
C ILE A 484 4.23 15.04 21.52
N LEU A 485 3.60 14.35 20.55
CA LEU A 485 3.76 12.90 20.42
C LEU A 485 5.21 12.50 20.14
N ARG A 486 5.92 13.27 19.30
CA ARG A 486 7.33 13.01 19.04
C ARG A 486 8.18 13.22 20.29
N GLU A 487 7.95 14.29 21.05
CA GLU A 487 8.62 14.53 22.33
C GLU A 487 8.34 13.42 23.34
N ALA A 488 7.08 12.96 23.43
CA ALA A 488 6.71 11.84 24.28
C ALA A 488 7.42 10.55 23.86
N LEU A 489 7.51 10.25 22.55
CA LEU A 489 8.23 9.09 22.02
C LEU A 489 9.72 9.14 22.34
N GLU A 490 10.33 10.32 22.34
CA GLU A 490 11.76 10.52 22.65
C GLU A 490 12.04 10.70 24.15
N SER A 491 11.00 10.78 24.99
CA SER A 491 11.12 10.96 26.43
C SER A 491 11.95 9.88 27.13
N ASP A 492 12.46 10.21 28.31
CA ASP A 492 13.19 9.29 29.18
C ASP A 492 12.35 8.08 29.59
N PHE A 493 11.06 8.30 29.83
CA PHE A 493 10.11 7.24 30.16
C PHE A 493 10.04 6.21 29.03
N VAL A 494 9.82 6.66 27.79
CA VAL A 494 9.73 5.75 26.65
C VAL A 494 11.09 5.12 26.37
N SER A 495 12.16 5.90 26.35
CA SER A 495 13.52 5.41 26.14
C SER A 495 13.90 4.25 27.08
N SER A 496 13.51 4.34 28.35
CA SER A 496 13.77 3.30 29.35
C SER A 496 12.91 2.02 29.17
N ASN A 497 11.76 2.12 28.49
CA ASN A 497 10.75 1.06 28.43
C ASN A 497 10.46 0.51 27.02
N LEU A 498 10.93 1.18 25.95
CA LEU A 498 10.58 0.86 24.56
C LEU A 498 11.04 -0.54 24.15
N ASN A 499 12.11 -1.06 24.75
CA ASN A 499 12.58 -2.42 24.51
C ASN A 499 11.52 -3.49 24.82
N HIS A 500 10.62 -3.23 25.78
CA HIS A 500 9.52 -4.14 26.09
C HIS A 500 8.44 -4.20 24.99
N TRP A 501 8.14 -3.07 24.35
CA TRP A 501 7.24 -3.05 23.21
C TRP A 501 7.89 -3.71 22.00
N ILE A 502 9.19 -3.49 21.80
CA ILE A 502 9.97 -4.19 20.77
C ILE A 502 9.93 -5.70 20.99
N ASP A 503 10.00 -6.18 22.23
CA ASP A 503 9.88 -7.61 22.55
C ASP A 503 8.53 -8.22 22.12
N LEU A 504 7.44 -7.46 22.23
CA LEU A 504 6.10 -7.88 21.80
C LEU A 504 5.97 -7.94 20.28
N ILE A 505 6.47 -6.92 19.58
CA ILE A 505 6.24 -6.75 18.14
C ILE A 505 7.28 -7.48 17.30
N PHE A 506 8.56 -7.39 17.66
CA PHE A 506 9.69 -7.92 16.89
C PHE A 506 10.52 -8.96 17.64
N GLY A 507 10.38 -9.05 18.96
CA GLY A 507 11.27 -9.87 19.80
C GLY A 507 10.65 -11.17 20.27
N TYR A 508 11.16 -11.64 21.42
CA TYR A 508 10.93 -13.01 21.88
C TYR A 508 9.51 -13.27 22.40
N LYS A 509 8.72 -12.21 22.68
CA LYS A 509 7.31 -12.30 23.11
C LYS A 509 6.32 -12.26 21.93
N GLN A 510 6.80 -12.32 20.69
CA GLN A 510 5.94 -12.35 19.50
C GLN A 510 5.24 -13.72 19.33
N ARG A 511 5.89 -14.81 19.72
CA ARG A 511 5.44 -16.20 19.49
C ARG A 511 5.70 -17.12 20.68
N GLY A 512 5.10 -18.30 20.66
CA GLY A 512 5.33 -19.37 21.64
C GLY A 512 4.80 -19.06 23.04
N GLU A 513 5.34 -19.74 24.04
CA GLU A 513 4.89 -19.60 25.44
C GLU A 513 5.02 -18.17 25.97
N GLU A 514 6.05 -17.44 25.55
CA GLU A 514 6.29 -16.07 25.98
C GLU A 514 5.22 -15.10 25.44
N ALA A 515 4.70 -15.37 24.24
CA ALA A 515 3.53 -14.64 23.73
C ALA A 515 2.28 -14.94 24.55
N ILE A 516 2.04 -16.20 24.94
CA ILE A 516 0.90 -16.58 25.78
C ILE A 516 0.98 -15.87 27.14
N LYS A 517 2.14 -15.91 27.80
CA LYS A 517 2.39 -15.22 29.08
C LYS A 517 2.20 -13.71 28.97
N ALA A 518 2.60 -13.12 27.84
CA ALA A 518 2.44 -11.69 27.56
C ALA A 518 1.05 -11.30 27.03
N ASN A 519 0.13 -12.27 26.85
CA ASN A 519 -1.17 -12.09 26.21
C ASN A 519 -1.09 -11.56 24.77
N ASN A 520 -0.09 -11.98 24.00
CA ASN A 520 0.27 -11.42 22.69
C ASN A 520 0.05 -12.41 21.53
N VAL A 521 -1.06 -13.15 21.54
CA VAL A 521 -1.34 -14.23 20.58
C VAL A 521 -2.39 -13.80 19.56
N PHE A 522 -1.99 -13.69 18.29
CA PHE A 522 -2.85 -13.32 17.17
C PHE A 522 -3.36 -14.53 16.40
N TYR A 523 -4.28 -14.30 15.47
CA TYR A 523 -4.80 -15.34 14.59
C TYR A 523 -3.68 -15.99 13.77
N TYR A 524 -3.63 -17.33 13.71
CA TYR A 524 -2.49 -18.10 13.20
C TYR A 524 -2.09 -17.74 11.75
N LEU A 525 -3.05 -17.42 10.87
CA LEU A 525 -2.76 -17.04 9.47
C LEU A 525 -1.98 -15.73 9.33
N THR A 526 -1.87 -14.93 10.39
CA THR A 526 -1.08 -13.69 10.37
C THR A 526 0.41 -13.94 10.56
N TYR A 527 0.82 -15.14 11.00
CA TYR A 527 2.22 -15.49 11.24
C TYR A 527 2.87 -16.11 10.00
N GLU A 528 4.10 -15.68 9.75
CA GLU A 528 4.97 -16.35 8.77
C GLU A 528 5.16 -17.84 9.09
N GLY A 529 5.09 -18.66 8.03
CA GLY A 529 5.29 -20.10 8.08
C GLY A 529 4.06 -20.91 8.51
N SER A 530 2.94 -20.25 8.87
CA SER A 530 1.73 -20.94 9.30
C SER A 530 0.97 -21.63 8.17
N VAL A 531 1.13 -21.16 6.93
CA VAL A 531 0.58 -21.81 5.73
C VAL A 531 1.60 -21.72 4.59
N ASP A 532 1.88 -22.86 3.96
CA ASP A 532 2.60 -22.91 2.69
C ASP A 532 1.60 -22.82 1.53
N LEU A 533 1.46 -21.61 0.97
CA LEU A 533 0.57 -21.33 -0.17
C LEU A 533 0.86 -22.21 -1.41
N ASP A 534 2.08 -22.74 -1.55
CA ASP A 534 2.45 -23.59 -2.70
C ASP A 534 2.12 -25.07 -2.46
N SER A 535 1.90 -25.46 -1.21
CA SER A 535 1.40 -26.79 -0.86
C SER A 535 -0.11 -26.95 -1.09
N ILE A 536 -0.87 -25.84 -1.13
CA ILE A 536 -2.32 -25.86 -1.31
C ILE A 536 -2.65 -26.21 -2.77
N ARG A 537 -3.30 -27.36 -2.96
CA ARG A 537 -3.69 -27.85 -4.30
C ARG A 537 -5.03 -27.29 -4.76
N ASP A 538 -5.96 -27.03 -3.83
CA ASP A 538 -7.26 -26.46 -4.16
C ASP A 538 -7.14 -24.96 -4.44
N ALA A 539 -7.57 -24.55 -5.63
CA ALA A 539 -7.43 -23.17 -6.07
C ALA A 539 -8.33 -22.20 -5.28
N ASN A 540 -9.50 -22.65 -4.79
CA ASN A 540 -10.39 -21.81 -4.00
C ASN A 540 -9.83 -21.61 -2.59
N GLU A 541 -9.32 -22.67 -1.97
CA GLU A 541 -8.64 -22.61 -0.67
C GLU A 541 -7.43 -21.68 -0.76
N LYS A 542 -6.56 -21.85 -1.76
CA LYS A 542 -5.40 -20.97 -1.97
C LYS A 542 -5.80 -19.51 -2.09
N TYR A 543 -6.80 -19.23 -2.93
CA TYR A 543 -7.33 -17.88 -3.11
C TYR A 543 -7.88 -17.29 -1.80
N SER A 544 -8.61 -18.10 -1.01
CA SER A 544 -9.18 -17.65 0.27
C SER A 544 -8.09 -17.25 1.28
N VAL A 545 -7.00 -18.03 1.35
CA VAL A 545 -5.87 -17.74 2.25
C VAL A 545 -5.11 -16.50 1.77
N GLU A 546 -4.89 -16.33 0.46
CA GLU A 546 -4.26 -15.14 -0.10
C GLU A 546 -5.06 -13.87 0.23
N VAL A 547 -6.39 -13.89 0.08
CA VAL A 547 -7.27 -12.77 0.45
C VAL A 547 -7.17 -12.49 1.95
N GLN A 548 -7.20 -13.52 2.80
CA GLN A 548 -7.06 -13.35 4.24
C GLN A 548 -5.74 -12.65 4.62
N ILE A 549 -4.62 -13.04 4.00
CA ILE A 549 -3.30 -12.42 4.21
C ILE A 549 -3.29 -10.97 3.73
N MET A 550 -3.95 -10.67 2.61
CA MET A 550 -4.01 -9.33 2.04
C MET A 550 -4.90 -8.38 2.85
N GLU A 551 -5.99 -8.86 3.46
CA GLU A 551 -6.96 -7.99 4.14
C GLU A 551 -6.67 -7.80 5.63
N PHE A 552 -6.19 -8.84 6.32
CA PHE A 552 -6.12 -8.85 7.79
C PHE A 552 -4.72 -8.55 8.37
N GLY A 553 -3.76 -8.20 7.50
CA GLY A 553 -2.41 -7.79 7.91
C GLY A 553 -1.50 -8.96 8.29
N GLN A 554 -0.20 -8.66 8.43
CA GLN A 554 0.84 -9.65 8.67
C GLN A 554 1.68 -9.29 9.90
N ILE A 555 1.99 -10.30 10.72
CA ILE A 555 2.93 -10.17 11.84
C ILE A 555 4.33 -9.90 11.25
N PRO A 556 5.08 -8.90 11.77
CA PRO A 556 6.43 -8.61 11.32
C PRO A 556 7.35 -9.83 11.50
N LYS A 557 8.41 -9.94 10.70
CA LYS A 557 9.43 -10.97 10.92
C LYS A 557 9.99 -10.85 12.34
N GLN A 558 10.10 -11.97 13.05
CA GLN A 558 10.74 -11.99 14.37
C GLN A 558 12.24 -11.74 14.22
N LEU A 559 12.72 -10.68 14.86
CA LEU A 559 14.11 -10.22 14.79
C LEU A 559 14.95 -10.77 15.93
N PHE A 560 14.36 -10.91 17.12
CA PHE A 560 15.09 -11.26 18.34
C PHE A 560 14.44 -12.43 19.07
N LEU A 561 15.27 -13.37 19.52
CA LEU A 561 14.84 -14.55 20.30
C LEU A 561 15.15 -14.40 21.80
N LYS A 562 15.79 -13.29 22.18
CA LYS A 562 16.13 -12.95 23.56
C LYS A 562 15.53 -11.57 23.89
N PRO A 563 15.42 -11.22 25.19
CA PRO A 563 14.99 -9.89 25.59
C PRO A 563 15.81 -8.79 24.91
N HIS A 564 15.12 -7.81 24.33
CA HIS A 564 15.75 -6.69 23.67
C HIS A 564 16.52 -5.84 24.69
N PRO A 565 17.77 -5.44 24.40
CA PRO A 565 18.56 -4.62 25.31
C PRO A 565 17.87 -3.26 25.60
N HIS A 566 18.13 -2.71 26.79
CA HIS A 566 17.60 -1.39 27.18
C HIS A 566 18.42 -0.25 26.56
N ARG A 567 17.78 0.89 26.30
CA ARG A 567 18.49 2.14 26.01
C ARG A 567 19.21 2.60 27.27
N ARG A 568 20.45 3.08 27.14
CA ARG A 568 21.17 3.67 28.27
C ARG A 568 20.62 5.07 28.49
N MET A 569 20.29 5.37 29.74
CA MET A 569 19.92 6.72 30.12
C MET A 569 21.19 7.54 30.37
N PRO A 570 21.24 8.82 29.95
CA PRO A 570 22.36 9.69 30.28
C PRO A 570 22.50 9.74 31.81
N SER A 571 23.70 9.45 32.31
CA SER A 571 23.97 9.67 33.73
C SER A 571 24.30 11.16 33.95
N PRO A 572 24.00 11.75 35.11
CA PRO A 572 24.39 13.14 35.43
C PRO A 572 25.92 13.40 35.34
N ASN A 573 26.74 12.34 35.22
CA ASN A 573 28.18 12.43 35.07
C ASN A 573 28.65 12.41 33.60
N ASP A 574 27.76 12.17 32.63
CA ASP A 574 28.12 12.12 31.20
C ASP A 574 28.25 13.52 30.58
N ASP A 575 27.65 14.56 31.17
CA ASP A 575 27.82 15.97 30.76
C ASP A 575 29.28 16.45 30.91
N LEU A 576 30.08 15.78 31.75
CA LEU A 576 31.52 16.05 31.91
C LEU A 576 32.38 15.40 30.80
N ILE A 577 31.79 14.54 29.96
CA ILE A 577 32.48 13.83 28.87
C ILE A 577 32.31 14.56 27.53
N GLU A 578 31.19 15.25 27.30
CA GLU A 578 31.01 16.09 26.09
C GLU A 578 32.11 17.16 25.97
N ASP A 579 32.48 17.78 27.09
CA ASP A 579 33.54 18.80 27.15
C ASP A 579 34.96 18.24 26.82
N ARG A 580 35.14 16.91 26.89
CA ARG A 580 36.38 16.24 26.46
C ARG A 580 36.37 15.85 24.98
N PHE A 581 35.21 15.64 24.37
CA PHE A 581 35.11 15.29 22.95
C PHE A 581 35.26 16.52 22.04
N GLU A 582 34.75 17.69 22.43
CA GLU A 582 34.99 18.94 21.68
C GLU A 582 36.50 19.29 21.62
N ASN A 583 37.21 19.08 22.72
CA ASN A 583 38.66 19.30 22.80
C ASN A 583 39.49 18.32 21.94
N LEU A 584 38.97 17.12 21.64
CA LEU A 584 39.63 16.14 20.76
C LEU A 584 39.42 16.41 19.27
N VAL A 585 38.34 17.08 18.88
CA VAL A 585 38.08 17.50 17.49
C VAL A 585 38.90 18.74 17.11
N ALA A 586 39.15 19.65 18.06
CA ALA A 586 39.99 20.82 17.84
C ALA A 586 41.47 20.49 17.54
N ILE A 587 41.99 19.36 18.05
CA ILE A 587 43.39 18.95 17.87
C ILE A 587 43.66 18.32 16.48
N LYS A 588 42.61 17.89 15.76
CA LYS A 588 42.74 17.33 14.39
C LYS A 588 42.61 18.35 13.26
N SER A 589 42.49 19.64 13.60
CA SER A 589 42.36 20.74 12.63
C SER A 589 43.64 21.57 12.45
N GLY A 590 44.79 21.03 12.87
CA GLY A 590 46.12 21.64 12.72
C GLY A 590 46.95 20.98 11.65
#